data_AF-A0A8D2QUA3-F1
#
_entry.id   AF-A0A8D2QUA3-F1
#
_cell.length_a   1.000
_cell.length_b   1.000
_cell.length_c   1.000
_cell.angle_alpha   90.00
_cell.angle_beta   90.00
_cell.angle_gamma   90.00
#
_symmetry.space_group_name_H-M   'P 1'
#
loop_
_entity.id
_entity.type
_entity.pdbx_description
1 polymer ?
#
loop_
_entity_poly.entity_id
_entity_poly.type
_entity_poly.pdbx_seq_one_letter_code
_entity_poly.pdbx_strand_id
1 'polypeptide(L)'
;PGDSGAAGLTRNESLPFVPVPSGVCNVLSLEIKTSPKVRAFVGEQVLLKCSFKSSSPITESLLVDWTYRPLSGGQMETVFHYQSIPHPTPAGKFKDRISWVGNVAKGDASIIIQNPVLSDNGTFICSVKNPPDVYHNIPQTVLVVTERGKLTSAALLSILVFLPSALVVLLLLVRMGRKFRAVKEKGKCGYKKSSIEVSDEMFHICELCENKPNNAACGGLSRDVSY
;
A
#
# COMPACT_ATOMS: atom_id res chain seq x y z
N PRO A 1 -46.21 87.35 17.63
CA PRO A 1 -46.63 87.50 16.21
C PRO A 1 -45.51 86.97 15.29
N GLY A 2 -45.50 85.69 14.92
CA GLY A 2 -46.22 85.17 13.73
C GLY A 2 -45.50 85.65 12.46
N ASP A 3 -45.04 84.86 11.49
CA ASP A 3 -45.39 83.50 11.11
C ASP A 3 -44.32 82.95 10.11
N SER A 4 -44.16 81.63 10.11
CA SER A 4 -43.84 80.65 9.05
C SER A 4 -43.18 81.04 7.71
N GLY A 5 -42.22 80.22 7.27
CA GLY A 5 -41.80 80.13 5.86
C GLY A 5 -40.74 79.06 5.57
N ALA A 6 -41.14 77.79 5.51
CA ALA A 6 -40.30 76.68 5.04
C ALA A 6 -40.16 76.71 3.51
N ALA A 7 -38.95 76.51 2.99
CA ALA A 7 -38.71 76.22 1.57
C ALA A 7 -37.98 74.87 1.46
N GLY A 8 -38.63 73.94 0.76
CA GLY A 8 -38.32 72.52 0.74
C GLY A 8 -37.08 72.12 -0.06
N LEU A 9 -36.40 71.09 0.42
CA LEU A 9 -35.52 70.24 -0.38
C LEU A 9 -36.36 69.18 -1.07
N THR A 10 -36.62 69.35 -2.36
CA THR A 10 -37.06 68.25 -3.23
C THR A 10 -36.31 68.29 -4.55
N ARG A 11 -35.30 67.43 -4.68
CA ARG A 11 -34.89 66.91 -6.00
C ARG A 11 -34.51 65.44 -5.84
N ASN A 12 -35.52 64.58 -5.95
CA ASN A 12 -35.33 63.17 -6.28
C ASN A 12 -34.80 63.11 -7.72
N GLU A 13 -33.48 63.03 -7.89
CA GLU A 13 -32.90 62.53 -9.14
C GLU A 13 -32.63 61.03 -8.96
N SER A 14 -33.54 60.22 -9.49
CA SER A 14 -33.33 58.80 -9.70
C SER A 14 -32.28 58.64 -10.80
N LEU A 15 -31.03 58.40 -10.41
CA LEU A 15 -29.98 58.02 -11.35
C LEU A 15 -30.39 56.70 -12.06
N PRO A 16 -30.24 56.60 -13.39
CA PRO A 16 -30.55 55.37 -14.10
C PRO A 16 -29.62 54.26 -13.62
N PHE A 17 -30.19 53.14 -13.18
CA PHE A 17 -29.45 51.91 -12.90
C PHE A 17 -28.80 51.44 -14.20
N VAL A 18 -27.51 51.73 -14.37
CA VAL A 18 -26.71 51.16 -15.45
C VAL A 18 -26.47 49.69 -15.07
N PRO A 19 -26.92 48.70 -15.87
CA PRO A 19 -26.60 47.31 -15.62
C PRO A 19 -25.09 47.15 -15.78
N VAL A 20 -24.37 46.85 -14.69
CA VAL A 20 -22.97 46.44 -14.77
C VAL A 20 -22.96 45.11 -15.53
N PRO A 21 -22.28 44.98 -16.68
CA PRO A 21 -22.17 43.70 -17.32
C PRO A 21 -21.44 42.76 -16.35
N SER A 22 -22.11 41.69 -15.95
CA SER A 22 -21.53 40.60 -15.16
C SER A 22 -20.45 39.93 -16.02
N GLY A 23 -19.25 40.52 -16.01
CA GLY A 23 -18.09 39.98 -16.69
C GLY A 23 -17.74 38.64 -16.08
N VAL A 24 -17.80 37.59 -16.90
CA VAL A 24 -17.31 36.26 -16.51
C VAL A 24 -15.79 36.38 -16.42
N CYS A 25 -15.25 36.46 -15.20
CA CYS A 25 -13.81 36.45 -14.99
C CYS A 25 -13.32 35.01 -15.15
N ASN A 26 -12.78 34.68 -16.33
CA ASN A 26 -12.15 33.38 -16.54
C ASN A 26 -10.88 33.32 -15.69
N VAL A 27 -10.95 32.57 -14.58
CA VAL A 27 -9.78 32.36 -13.71
C VAL A 27 -8.83 31.40 -14.42
N LEU A 28 -7.64 31.92 -14.73
CA LEU A 28 -6.54 31.15 -15.29
C LEU A 28 -5.84 30.40 -14.15
N SER A 29 -5.86 29.07 -14.22
CA SER A 29 -5.50 28.18 -13.12
C SER A 29 -4.52 27.10 -13.57
N LEU A 30 -3.55 26.83 -12.70
CA LEU A 30 -2.60 25.75 -12.83
C LEU A 30 -2.71 24.82 -11.61
N GLU A 31 -3.10 23.57 -11.86
CA GLU A 31 -3.20 22.53 -10.84
C GLU A 31 -1.99 21.59 -10.95
N ILE A 32 -1.28 21.37 -9.84
CA ILE A 32 -0.12 20.46 -9.78
C ILE A 32 -0.44 19.32 -8.83
N LYS A 33 -0.14 18.08 -9.24
CA LYS A 33 -0.35 16.86 -8.47
C LYS A 33 0.95 16.07 -8.34
N THR A 34 1.28 15.71 -7.11
CA THR A 34 2.40 14.82 -6.80
C THR A 34 1.95 13.76 -5.80
N SER A 35 2.77 12.73 -5.61
CA SER A 35 2.59 11.81 -4.49
C SER A 35 3.04 12.49 -3.19
N PRO A 36 2.24 12.51 -2.11
CA PRO A 36 2.61 13.19 -0.87
C PRO A 36 3.82 12.54 -0.18
N LYS A 37 4.01 11.23 -0.41
CA LYS A 37 5.11 10.46 0.14
C LYS A 37 5.55 9.40 -0.85
N VAL A 38 6.86 9.28 -1.06
CA VAL A 38 7.48 8.26 -1.93
C VAL A 38 8.49 7.47 -1.11
N ARG A 39 8.43 6.14 -1.21
CA ARG A 39 9.44 5.26 -0.61
C ARG A 39 10.46 4.89 -1.68
N ALA A 40 11.73 5.00 -1.33
CA ALA A 40 12.86 4.59 -2.16
C ALA A 40 13.71 3.56 -1.42
N PHE A 41 14.48 2.80 -2.19
CA PHE A 41 15.44 1.87 -1.64
C PHE A 41 16.86 2.30 -1.99
N VAL A 42 17.78 2.13 -1.04
CA VAL A 42 19.18 2.51 -1.25
C VAL A 42 19.73 1.88 -2.54
N GLY A 43 20.28 2.70 -3.43
CA GLY A 43 20.85 2.27 -4.71
C GLY A 43 19.83 1.96 -5.83
N GLU A 44 18.52 1.95 -5.55
CA GLU A 44 17.49 1.70 -6.56
C GLU A 44 16.92 3.02 -7.09
N GLN A 45 16.80 3.16 -8.41
CA GLN A 45 16.18 4.35 -9.01
C GLN A 45 14.76 4.57 -8.47
N VAL A 46 14.41 5.83 -8.20
CA VAL A 46 13.07 6.20 -7.73
C VAL A 46 12.48 7.32 -8.58
N LEU A 47 11.21 7.15 -8.97
CA LEU A 47 10.44 8.14 -9.72
C LEU A 47 9.73 9.09 -8.76
N LEU A 48 9.98 10.39 -8.92
CA LEU A 48 9.17 11.45 -8.34
C LEU A 48 8.17 11.95 -9.38
N LYS A 49 6.92 11.49 -9.24
CA LYS A 49 5.84 11.84 -10.17
C LYS A 49 5.33 13.25 -9.91
N CYS A 50 5.29 14.06 -10.96
CA CYS A 50 4.64 15.38 -10.96
C CYS A 50 3.83 15.54 -12.24
N SER A 51 2.51 15.67 -12.09
CA SER A 51 1.60 15.94 -13.20
C SER A 51 0.91 17.28 -12.98
N PHE A 52 0.72 18.06 -14.04
CA PHE A 52 0.05 19.35 -13.97
C PHE A 52 -1.04 19.49 -15.04
N LYS A 53 -2.04 20.32 -14.74
CA LYS A 53 -3.11 20.69 -15.65
C LYS A 53 -3.23 22.21 -15.70
N SER A 54 -3.10 22.76 -16.89
CA SER A 54 -3.14 24.20 -17.17
C SER A 54 -4.45 24.57 -17.86
N SER A 55 -5.00 25.75 -17.58
CA SER A 55 -6.06 26.34 -18.39
C SER A 55 -5.52 27.01 -19.65
N SER A 56 -4.30 27.53 -19.60
CA SER A 56 -3.62 28.13 -20.74
C SER A 56 -2.90 27.07 -21.59
N PRO A 57 -2.77 27.29 -22.91
CA PRO A 57 -1.93 26.46 -23.76
C PRO A 57 -0.49 26.40 -23.20
N ILE A 58 0.14 25.23 -23.32
CA ILE A 58 1.55 25.08 -22.96
C ILE A 58 2.40 25.72 -24.04
N THR A 59 3.29 26.64 -23.66
CA THR A 59 4.19 27.37 -24.57
C THR A 59 5.65 27.17 -24.16
N GLU A 60 6.59 27.69 -24.96
CA GLU A 60 8.02 27.67 -24.64
C GLU A 60 8.37 28.47 -23.39
N SER A 61 7.48 29.34 -22.92
CA SER A 61 7.64 30.11 -21.68
C SER A 61 7.38 29.28 -20.42
N LEU A 62 6.94 28.02 -20.56
CA LEU A 62 6.70 27.12 -19.43
C LEU A 62 8.00 26.78 -18.71
N LEU A 63 7.96 26.91 -17.39
CA LEU A 63 9.07 26.57 -16.50
C LEU A 63 8.68 25.45 -15.56
N VAL A 64 9.61 24.52 -15.31
CA VAL A 64 9.49 23.53 -14.24
C VAL A 64 10.73 23.61 -13.36
N ASP A 65 10.51 23.79 -12.07
CA ASP A 65 11.55 23.78 -11.04
C ASP A 65 11.30 22.64 -10.07
N TRP A 66 12.32 21.82 -9.84
CA TRP A 66 12.36 20.92 -8.69
C TRP A 66 13.31 21.48 -7.64
N THR A 67 12.79 21.61 -6.42
CA THR A 67 13.58 22.01 -5.26
C THR A 67 13.51 20.95 -4.17
N TYR A 68 14.53 20.93 -3.32
CA TYR A 68 14.70 19.99 -2.23
C TYR A 68 14.89 20.73 -0.91
N ARG A 69 14.24 20.24 0.14
CA ARG A 69 14.45 20.65 1.52
C ARG A 69 14.96 19.46 2.34
N PRO A 70 16.12 19.57 2.99
CA PRO A 70 16.62 18.54 3.89
C PRO A 70 15.68 18.24 5.06
N LEU A 71 15.66 16.99 5.54
CA LEU A 71 14.87 16.60 6.72
C LEU A 71 15.32 17.32 7.99
N SER A 72 16.62 17.65 8.10
CA SER A 72 17.19 18.44 9.20
C SER A 72 16.70 19.90 9.24
N GLY A 73 15.90 20.33 8.26
CA GLY A 73 15.64 21.74 7.99
C GLY A 73 16.83 22.41 7.29
N GLY A 74 16.65 23.68 6.96
CA GLY A 74 17.64 24.50 6.25
C GLY A 74 17.08 25.19 5.00
N GLN A 75 18.01 25.70 4.18
CA GLN A 75 17.69 26.35 2.92
C GLN A 75 17.17 25.35 1.88
N MET A 76 16.31 25.83 0.98
CA MET A 76 15.89 25.03 -0.17
C MET A 76 16.98 25.05 -1.24
N GLU A 77 17.26 23.89 -1.79
CA GLU A 77 18.23 23.70 -2.86
C GLU A 77 17.50 23.42 -4.18
N THR A 78 17.95 24.04 -5.28
CA THR A 78 17.45 23.68 -6.61
C THR A 78 18.11 22.38 -7.03
N VAL A 79 17.33 21.40 -7.47
CA VAL A 79 17.85 20.11 -7.92
C VAL A 79 17.74 19.94 -9.43
N PHE A 80 16.76 20.58 -10.06
CA PHE A 80 16.57 20.52 -11.52
C PHE A 80 15.72 21.69 -12.01
N HIS A 81 16.03 22.17 -13.22
CA HIS A 81 15.29 23.21 -13.91
C HIS A 81 14.95 22.75 -15.34
N TYR A 82 13.80 23.16 -15.87
CA TYR A 82 13.44 22.99 -17.27
C TYR A 82 12.89 24.30 -17.83
N GLN A 83 13.43 24.70 -18.97
CA GLN A 83 12.97 25.83 -19.78
C GLN A 83 13.21 25.49 -21.24
N SER A 84 12.16 25.02 -21.93
CA SER A 84 12.22 24.43 -23.28
C SER A 84 13.07 23.15 -23.38
N ILE A 85 14.20 23.08 -22.68
CA ILE A 85 15.08 21.93 -22.55
C ILE A 85 15.39 21.63 -21.06
N PRO A 86 15.74 20.38 -20.72
CA PRO A 86 16.16 20.00 -19.38
C PRO A 86 17.52 20.60 -18.98
N HIS A 87 17.60 21.17 -17.78
CA HIS A 87 18.80 21.72 -17.16
C HIS A 87 19.03 21.10 -15.77
N PRO A 88 19.76 19.96 -15.69
CA PRO A 88 20.21 19.41 -14.42
C PRO A 88 21.13 20.40 -13.68
N THR A 89 21.07 20.41 -12.35
CA THR A 89 21.91 21.33 -11.55
C THR A 89 23.38 20.91 -11.62
N PRO A 90 24.33 21.83 -11.90
CA PRO A 90 25.74 21.50 -12.08
C PRO A 90 26.49 21.23 -10.75
N ALA A 91 25.84 21.50 -9.62
CA ALA A 91 26.42 21.42 -8.28
C ALA A 91 25.38 20.92 -7.26
N GLY A 92 25.83 20.68 -6.02
CA GLY A 92 24.98 20.24 -4.93
C GLY A 92 24.84 18.72 -4.83
N LYS A 93 24.06 18.28 -3.84
CA LYS A 93 23.96 16.87 -3.41
C LYS A 93 23.35 15.92 -4.46
N PHE A 94 22.56 16.46 -5.38
CA PHE A 94 21.86 15.69 -6.42
C PHE A 94 22.50 15.81 -7.80
N LYS A 95 23.68 16.45 -7.88
CA LYS A 95 24.47 16.53 -9.11
C LYS A 95 24.65 15.14 -9.72
N ASP A 96 24.45 15.03 -11.04
CA ASP A 96 24.58 13.80 -11.84
C ASP A 96 23.65 12.64 -11.44
N ARG A 97 22.74 12.85 -10.48
CA ARG A 97 21.78 11.83 -10.00
C ARG A 97 20.34 12.11 -10.40
N ILE A 98 20.04 13.26 -10.99
CA ILE A 98 18.69 13.58 -11.47
C ILE A 98 18.59 13.29 -12.97
N SER A 99 17.51 12.60 -13.35
CA SER A 99 17.17 12.38 -14.76
C SER A 99 15.76 12.86 -15.05
N TRP A 100 15.61 13.64 -16.11
CA TRP A 100 14.32 14.08 -16.60
C TRP A 100 13.60 12.95 -17.32
N VAL A 101 12.34 12.70 -16.95
CA VAL A 101 11.47 11.71 -17.63
C VAL A 101 10.10 12.28 -17.97
N GLY A 102 9.87 13.55 -17.68
CA GLY A 102 8.61 14.24 -17.96
C GLY A 102 8.37 14.52 -19.44
N ASN A 103 7.12 14.82 -19.76
CA ASN A 103 6.67 15.31 -21.04
C ASN A 103 5.73 16.49 -20.80
N VAL A 104 6.28 17.71 -20.85
CA VAL A 104 5.53 18.93 -20.53
C VAL A 104 4.31 19.10 -21.43
N ALA A 105 4.38 18.70 -22.70
CA ALA A 105 3.25 18.78 -23.64
C ALA A 105 2.07 17.89 -23.23
N LYS A 106 2.32 16.87 -22.40
CA LYS A 106 1.30 15.99 -21.82
C LYS A 106 0.98 16.32 -20.35
N GLY A 107 1.49 17.44 -19.83
CA GLY A 107 1.31 17.82 -18.43
C GLY A 107 2.13 16.98 -17.45
N ASP A 108 3.28 16.43 -17.88
CA ASP A 108 4.16 15.61 -17.03
C ASP A 108 5.50 16.30 -16.80
N ALA A 109 5.83 16.49 -15.52
CA ALA A 109 7.01 17.18 -15.01
C ALA A 109 7.90 16.27 -14.13
N SER A 110 7.80 14.95 -14.31
CA SER A 110 8.43 13.96 -13.44
C SER A 110 9.95 13.84 -13.62
N ILE A 111 10.63 13.53 -12.51
CA ILE A 111 12.08 13.25 -12.49
C ILE A 111 12.37 11.90 -11.82
N ILE A 112 13.51 11.32 -12.15
CA ILE A 112 14.07 10.14 -11.48
C ILE A 112 15.29 10.57 -10.66
N ILE A 113 15.41 10.04 -9.44
CA ILE A 113 16.62 10.10 -8.64
C ILE A 113 17.35 8.75 -8.79
N GLN A 114 18.60 8.81 -9.25
CA GLN A 114 19.49 7.67 -9.37
C GLN A 114 20.25 7.43 -8.07
N ASN A 115 20.46 6.16 -7.74
CA ASN A 115 21.24 5.71 -6.58
C ASN A 115 20.95 6.52 -5.29
N PRO A 116 19.69 6.55 -4.83
CA PRO A 116 19.34 7.28 -3.61
C PRO A 116 20.03 6.66 -2.39
N VAL A 117 20.37 7.50 -1.42
CA VAL A 117 21.03 7.13 -0.16
C VAL A 117 20.21 7.60 1.03
N LEU A 118 20.45 7.06 2.23
CA LEU A 118 19.68 7.39 3.44
C LEU A 118 19.68 8.89 3.76
N SER A 119 20.79 9.58 3.47
CA SER A 119 20.88 11.03 3.67
C SER A 119 19.96 11.83 2.74
N ASP A 120 19.48 11.27 1.62
CA ASP A 120 18.60 11.96 0.67
C ASP A 120 17.17 12.17 1.20
N ASN A 121 16.84 11.61 2.37
CA ASN A 121 15.59 11.88 3.06
C ASN A 121 15.30 13.38 3.16
N GLY A 122 14.09 13.77 2.81
CA GLY A 122 13.67 15.16 2.79
C GLY A 122 12.43 15.38 1.95
N THR A 123 12.16 16.64 1.62
CA THR A 123 10.96 17.06 0.92
C THR A 123 11.31 17.66 -0.42
N PHE A 124 10.78 17.08 -1.49
CA PHE A 124 10.88 17.59 -2.85
C PHE A 124 9.64 18.38 -3.22
N ILE A 125 9.82 19.45 -3.96
CA ILE A 125 8.76 20.37 -4.37
C ILE A 125 8.85 20.56 -5.88
N CYS A 126 7.76 20.26 -6.58
CA CYS A 126 7.62 20.47 -8.02
C CYS A 126 6.82 21.77 -8.24
N SER A 127 7.49 22.77 -8.79
CA SER A 127 6.88 24.05 -9.16
C SER A 127 6.77 24.12 -10.68
N VAL A 128 5.57 24.35 -11.19
CA VAL A 128 5.33 24.57 -12.62
C VAL A 128 4.82 25.99 -12.79
N LYS A 129 5.31 26.71 -13.80
CA LYS A 129 4.82 28.05 -14.17
C LYS A 129 4.48 28.03 -15.64
N ASN A 130 3.24 28.37 -15.97
CA ASN A 130 2.78 28.55 -17.35
C ASN A 130 2.00 29.86 -17.44
N PRO A 131 2.66 31.01 -17.60
CA PRO A 131 1.99 32.30 -17.70
C PRO A 131 0.93 32.28 -18.81
N PRO A 132 -0.24 32.92 -18.63
CA PRO A 132 -0.68 33.74 -17.48
C PRO A 132 -1.27 32.96 -16.29
N ASP A 133 -1.26 31.62 -16.31
CA ASP A 133 -1.88 30.83 -15.25
C ASP A 133 -1.21 31.06 -13.89
N VAL A 134 -2.03 31.18 -12.86
CA VAL A 134 -1.57 31.24 -11.47
C VAL A 134 -1.86 29.90 -10.81
N TYR A 135 -0.89 29.36 -10.08
CA TYR A 135 -1.12 28.19 -9.26
C TYR A 135 -1.53 28.58 -7.84
N HIS A 136 -2.37 27.73 -7.24
CA HIS A 136 -2.68 27.80 -5.82
C HIS A 136 -2.16 26.53 -5.16
N ASN A 137 -1.37 26.70 -4.08
CA ASN A 137 -0.78 25.62 -3.28
C ASN A 137 0.22 24.71 -4.04
N ILE A 138 1.51 24.85 -3.73
CA ILE A 138 2.56 24.01 -4.34
C ILE A 138 2.65 22.68 -3.58
N PRO A 139 2.37 21.54 -4.23
CA PRO A 139 2.41 20.25 -3.55
C PRO A 139 3.84 19.85 -3.18
N GLN A 140 3.96 19.09 -2.11
CA GLN A 140 5.22 18.61 -1.56
C GLN A 140 5.24 17.08 -1.55
N THR A 141 6.42 16.50 -1.81
CA THR A 141 6.66 15.06 -1.85
C THR A 141 7.72 14.70 -0.83
N VAL A 142 7.36 13.96 0.21
CA VAL A 142 8.31 13.46 1.21
C VAL A 142 8.98 12.20 0.69
N LEU A 143 10.29 12.24 0.47
CA LEU A 143 11.09 11.08 0.09
C LEU A 143 11.58 10.36 1.36
N VAL A 144 11.29 9.06 1.44
CA VAL A 144 11.79 8.18 2.50
C VAL A 144 12.60 7.04 1.88
N VAL A 145 13.90 7.09 2.06
CA VAL A 145 14.86 6.09 1.62
C VAL A 145 15.08 5.08 2.74
N THR A 146 14.93 3.80 2.41
CA THR A 146 15.13 2.67 3.33
C THR A 146 16.03 1.61 2.70
N GLU A 147 16.64 0.75 3.51
CA GLU A 147 17.35 -0.40 2.96
C GLU A 147 16.36 -1.53 2.62
N ARG A 148 16.62 -2.27 1.54
CA ARG A 148 15.92 -3.55 1.32
C ARG A 148 16.34 -4.51 2.42
N GLY A 149 15.38 -5.12 3.10
CA GLY A 149 15.66 -6.28 3.93
C GLY A 149 16.25 -7.38 3.06
N LYS A 150 17.54 -7.67 3.20
CA LYS A 150 18.13 -8.88 2.64
C LYS A 150 17.58 -10.05 3.46
N LEU A 151 16.99 -11.05 2.80
CA LEU A 151 16.76 -12.33 3.47
C LEU A 151 18.12 -12.81 3.97
N THR A 152 18.27 -12.87 5.29
CA THR A 152 19.54 -13.29 5.87
C THR A 152 19.82 -14.72 5.43
N SER A 153 21.09 -15.08 5.29
CA SER A 153 21.47 -16.48 4.99
C SER A 153 20.81 -17.43 5.98
N ALA A 154 20.67 -17.02 7.25
CA ALA A 154 19.94 -17.77 8.26
C ALA A 154 18.44 -17.96 7.93
N ALA A 155 17.74 -16.94 7.44
CA ALA A 155 16.34 -17.06 7.02
C ALA A 155 16.17 -17.96 5.79
N LEU A 156 17.11 -17.93 4.83
CA LEU A 156 17.10 -18.83 3.68
C LEU A 156 17.37 -20.28 4.08
N LEU A 157 18.36 -20.49 4.96
CA LEU A 157 18.69 -21.81 5.49
C LEU A 157 17.56 -22.38 6.35
N SER A 158 16.90 -21.54 7.15
CA SER A 158 15.75 -21.99 7.93
C SER A 158 14.62 -22.46 7.02
N ILE A 159 14.27 -21.70 5.98
CA ILE A 159 13.26 -22.09 4.99
C ILE A 159 13.63 -23.42 4.33
N LEU A 160 14.88 -23.60 3.91
CA LEU A 160 15.37 -24.82 3.26
C LEU A 160 15.30 -26.07 4.15
N VAL A 161 15.44 -25.94 5.47
CA VAL A 161 15.40 -27.07 6.41
C VAL A 161 13.98 -27.33 6.91
N PHE A 162 13.26 -26.29 7.29
CA PHE A 162 11.95 -26.43 7.92
C PHE A 162 10.85 -26.82 6.93
N LEU A 163 10.88 -26.33 5.68
CA LEU A 163 9.88 -26.70 4.66
C LEU A 163 9.86 -28.20 4.33
N PRO A 164 10.97 -28.86 3.97
CA PRO A 164 10.95 -30.29 3.66
C PRO A 164 10.66 -31.14 4.90
N SER A 165 11.17 -30.76 6.07
CA SER A 165 10.87 -31.45 7.33
C SER A 165 9.36 -31.43 7.64
N ALA A 166 8.74 -30.25 7.55
CA ALA A 166 7.29 -30.11 7.74
C ALA A 166 6.49 -30.94 6.71
N LEU A 167 6.93 -30.98 5.45
CA LEU A 167 6.30 -31.80 4.42
C LEU A 167 6.37 -33.30 4.75
N VAL A 168 7.52 -33.79 5.19
CA VAL A 168 7.68 -35.20 5.58
C VAL A 168 6.79 -35.53 6.77
N VAL A 169 6.78 -34.70 7.81
CA VAL A 169 5.91 -34.90 8.98
C VAL A 169 4.43 -34.93 8.57
N LEU A 170 4.01 -34.00 7.71
CA LEU A 170 2.64 -33.97 7.19
C LEU A 170 2.30 -35.25 6.40
N LEU A 171 3.21 -35.73 5.55
CA LEU A 171 3.02 -36.99 4.80
C LEU A 171 2.93 -38.20 5.73
N LEU A 172 3.71 -38.25 6.80
CA LEU A 172 3.63 -39.29 7.81
C LEU A 172 2.29 -39.24 8.55
N LEU A 173 1.85 -38.07 9.01
CA LEU A 173 0.56 -37.89 9.67
C LEU A 173 -0.61 -38.31 8.77
N VAL A 174 -0.58 -37.97 7.47
CA VAL A 174 -1.59 -38.40 6.50
C VAL A 174 -1.59 -39.92 6.32
N ARG A 175 -0.41 -40.56 6.23
CA ARG A 175 -0.31 -42.03 6.14
C ARG A 175 -0.83 -42.72 7.39
N MET A 176 -0.49 -42.21 8.57
CA MET A 176 -0.97 -42.75 9.84
C MET A 176 -2.48 -42.55 9.99
N GLY A 177 -3.03 -41.39 9.61
CA GLY A 177 -4.46 -41.12 9.61
C GLY A 177 -5.26 -42.00 8.63
N ARG A 178 -4.73 -42.27 7.44
CA ARG A 178 -5.33 -43.22 6.48
C ARG A 178 -5.30 -44.65 6.99
N LYS A 179 -4.20 -45.08 7.62
CA LYS A 179 -4.09 -46.41 8.24
C LYS A 179 -5.07 -46.56 9.40
N PHE A 180 -5.20 -45.56 10.26
CA PHE A 180 -6.14 -45.58 11.38
C PHE A 180 -7.61 -45.60 10.91
N ARG A 181 -7.96 -44.84 9.85
CA ARG A 181 -9.30 -44.92 9.23
C ARG A 181 -9.58 -46.29 8.62
N ALA A 182 -8.62 -46.90 7.91
CA ALA A 182 -8.78 -48.24 7.34
C ALA A 182 -8.89 -49.35 8.41
N VAL A 183 -8.22 -49.19 9.56
CA VAL A 183 -8.36 -50.09 10.71
C VAL A 183 -9.71 -49.91 11.38
N LYS A 184 -10.20 -48.66 11.50
CA LYS A 184 -11.55 -48.37 12.02
C LYS A 184 -12.67 -48.91 11.14
N GLU A 185 -12.51 -48.89 9.82
CA GLU A 185 -13.47 -49.50 8.88
C GLU A 185 -13.48 -51.04 8.96
N LYS A 186 -12.37 -51.67 9.33
CA LYS A 186 -12.30 -53.12 9.58
C LYS A 186 -12.79 -53.55 10.97
N GLY A 187 -13.06 -52.60 11.87
CA GLY A 187 -13.50 -52.85 13.25
C GLY A 187 -15.03 -52.87 13.47
N LYS A 188 -15.86 -52.69 12.44
CA LYS A 188 -17.32 -52.85 12.57
C LYS A 188 -17.69 -54.33 12.45
N CYS A 189 -17.83 -55.02 13.58
CA CYS A 189 -18.48 -56.32 13.63
C CYS A 189 -19.93 -56.15 13.16
N GLY A 190 -20.30 -56.80 12.05
CA GLY A 190 -21.66 -56.81 11.54
C GLY A 190 -22.54 -57.71 12.39
N TYR A 191 -23.48 -57.14 13.14
CA TYR A 191 -24.53 -57.93 13.78
C TYR A 191 -25.53 -58.37 12.70
N LYS A 192 -25.41 -59.62 12.24
CA LYS A 192 -26.52 -60.27 11.55
C LYS A 192 -27.56 -60.64 12.59
N LYS A 193 -28.70 -59.97 12.53
CA LYS A 193 -29.89 -60.27 13.33
C LYS A 193 -30.42 -61.64 12.92
N SER A 194 -30.20 -62.66 13.74
CA SER A 194 -31.00 -63.89 13.67
C SER A 194 -32.20 -63.72 14.58
N SER A 195 -33.37 -64.06 14.06
CA SER A 195 -34.63 -64.04 14.80
C SER A 195 -34.72 -65.24 15.74
N ILE A 196 -35.33 -64.99 16.91
CA ILE A 196 -35.89 -65.92 17.92
C ILE A 196 -35.12 -66.02 19.25
N GLU A 197 -35.88 -65.68 20.30
CA GLU A 197 -35.75 -65.94 21.75
C GLU A 197 -34.82 -65.11 22.67
N VAL A 198 -35.45 -64.07 23.25
CA VAL A 198 -35.52 -63.65 24.68
C VAL A 198 -34.51 -64.26 25.67
N SER A 199 -33.57 -63.43 26.14
CA SER A 199 -33.43 -62.87 27.50
C SER A 199 -31.97 -62.64 27.90
N ASP A 200 -31.67 -61.36 28.18
CA ASP A 200 -30.83 -60.84 29.27
C ASP A 200 -29.49 -61.53 29.61
N GLU A 201 -28.42 -61.19 28.86
CA GLU A 201 -27.07 -60.87 29.38
C GLU A 201 -26.08 -60.68 28.21
N MET A 202 -25.70 -59.44 27.86
CA MET A 202 -24.57 -59.23 26.93
C MET A 202 -23.86 -57.87 27.06
N PHE A 203 -24.08 -57.10 28.13
CA PHE A 203 -23.56 -55.72 28.19
C PHE A 203 -22.12 -55.55 28.70
N HIS A 204 -21.28 -56.60 28.72
CA HIS A 204 -19.94 -56.49 29.33
C HIS A 204 -18.73 -56.92 28.49
N ILE A 205 -18.88 -57.34 27.22
CA ILE A 205 -17.73 -57.90 26.48
C ILE A 205 -16.94 -56.86 25.66
N CYS A 206 -17.40 -55.62 25.52
CA CYS A 206 -16.65 -54.61 24.75
C CYS A 206 -15.66 -53.78 25.57
N GLU A 207 -15.70 -53.80 26.90
CA GLU A 207 -14.98 -52.81 27.71
C GLU A 207 -13.57 -53.26 28.15
N LEU A 208 -13.12 -54.45 27.76
CA LEU A 208 -11.81 -54.98 28.20
C LEU A 208 -10.69 -54.92 27.16
N CYS A 209 -10.92 -54.39 25.96
CA CYS A 209 -9.87 -54.25 24.94
C CYS A 209 -9.32 -52.83 24.75
N GLU A 210 -9.73 -51.85 25.57
CA GLU A 210 -9.37 -50.45 25.32
C GLU A 210 -8.03 -50.00 25.95
N ASN A 211 -7.33 -50.83 26.72
CA ASN A 211 -6.09 -50.39 27.39
C ASN A 211 -4.93 -51.40 27.39
N LYS A 212 -4.28 -51.63 26.24
CA LYS A 212 -2.86 -52.04 26.22
C LYS A 212 -2.10 -51.63 24.95
N PRO A 213 -0.88 -51.05 25.07
CA PRO A 213 -0.05 -50.75 23.93
C PRO A 213 0.81 -51.96 23.53
N ASN A 214 0.88 -52.19 22.23
CA ASN A 214 1.86 -53.00 21.48
C ASN A 214 1.80 -54.54 21.64
N ASN A 215 1.54 -55.20 20.50
CA ASN A 215 1.86 -56.59 20.14
C ASN A 215 1.97 -57.60 21.31
N ALA A 216 0.84 -58.17 21.71
CA ALA A 216 0.82 -59.50 22.32
C ALA A 216 -0.42 -60.25 21.83
N ALA A 217 -0.21 -61.45 21.28
CA ALA A 217 -1.27 -62.35 20.87
C ALA A 217 -2.13 -62.74 22.07
N CYS A 218 -3.46 -62.73 21.92
CA CYS A 218 -4.37 -63.35 22.88
C CYS A 218 -4.22 -64.88 22.78
N GLY A 219 -3.25 -65.42 23.51
CA GLY A 219 -3.11 -66.85 23.72
C GLY A 219 -4.23 -67.34 24.63
N GLY A 220 -5.08 -68.21 24.13
CA GLY A 220 -5.98 -69.00 24.95
C GLY A 220 -5.16 -69.94 25.85
N LEU A 221 -5.39 -69.87 27.15
CA LEU A 221 -5.00 -70.94 28.07
C LEU A 221 -6.25 -71.56 28.67
N SER A 222 -6.60 -72.71 28.13
CA SER A 222 -7.32 -73.76 28.83
C SER A 222 -6.51 -74.17 30.07
N ARG A 223 -7.15 -74.24 31.23
CA ARG A 223 -6.80 -75.21 32.27
C ARG A 223 -8.06 -75.69 32.97
N ASP A 224 -8.30 -76.99 32.80
CA ASP A 224 -9.06 -77.86 33.68
C ASP A 224 -8.74 -77.61 35.16
N VAL A 225 -9.73 -77.71 36.04
CA VAL A 225 -9.67 -78.52 37.26
C VAL A 225 -11.09 -78.94 37.67
N SER A 226 -11.24 -80.26 37.81
CA SER A 226 -12.33 -81.01 38.40
C SER A 226 -12.35 -80.92 39.93
N TYR A 227 -13.54 -80.80 40.55
CA TYR A 227 -14.18 -81.82 41.41
C TYR A 227 -15.54 -81.29 41.90
#